data_AF-A0A4Z1CK28-F1
#
_entry.id   AF-A0A4Z1CK28-F1
#
_cell.length_a   1.000
_cell.length_b   1.000
_cell.length_c   1.000
_cell.angle_alpha   90.00
_cell.angle_beta   90.00
_cell.angle_gamma   90.00
#
_symmetry.space_group_name_H-M   'P 1'
#
loop_
_entity.id
_entity.type
_entity.pdbx_description
1 polymer ?
#
loop_
_entity_poly.entity_id
_entity_poly.type
_entity_poly.pdbx_seq_one_letter_code
_entity_poly.pdbx_strand_id
1 'polypeptide(L)'
;MGFFGHLVASPAAPGPAFPEAEQEPGGWTQGLHVWRVPERLGPEWEPFEAFVDRLVAEVPGGFLCASILDSDGAYVHVGTPGHDVERFWLHLDGFVSHFVLPWAPFDEAGNPLPEEVAAEQDAEWERMAAAYTEQVRALGLTGDAAAEACRDWAYACGLEPAPVHVVRAALETRELLVEDAFRRLLRTLGT
;
A
#
# COMPACT_ATOMS: atom_id res chain seq x y z
N MET A 1 4.64 4.40 -16.62
CA MET A 1 5.57 3.55 -15.87
C MET A 1 5.36 3.89 -14.41
N GLY A 2 4.94 2.92 -13.59
CA GLY A 2 4.67 3.14 -12.16
C GLY A 2 5.96 3.38 -11.38
N PHE A 3 5.84 3.99 -10.21
CA PHE A 3 6.96 4.20 -9.28
C PHE A 3 7.15 2.95 -8.42
N PHE A 4 8.40 2.51 -8.29
CA PHE A 4 8.80 1.43 -7.38
C PHE A 4 9.65 2.03 -6.27
N GLY A 5 9.25 1.80 -5.01
CA GLY A 5 9.90 2.39 -3.85
C GLY A 5 8.89 2.77 -2.76
N HIS A 6 9.20 3.81 -2.00
CA HIS A 6 8.39 4.21 -0.85
C HIS A 6 7.82 5.61 -1.04
N LEU A 7 6.52 5.77 -0.79
CA LEU A 7 5.89 7.07 -0.57
C LEU A 7 5.68 7.25 0.92
N VAL A 8 6.32 8.27 1.49
CA VAL A 8 6.26 8.55 2.93
C VAL A 8 5.61 9.91 3.15
N ALA A 9 4.61 9.96 4.01
CA ALA A 9 4.02 11.18 4.53
C ALA A 9 4.38 11.34 6.00
N SER A 10 4.88 12.50 6.39
CA SER A 10 5.31 12.80 7.76
C SER A 10 5.22 14.29 8.08
N PRO A 11 4.99 14.70 9.33
CA PRO A 11 5.11 16.11 9.75
C PRO A 11 6.55 16.64 9.69
N ALA A 12 7.54 15.76 9.51
CA ALA A 12 8.94 16.12 9.35
C ALA A 12 9.41 15.92 7.90
N ALA A 13 10.24 16.84 7.42
CA ALA A 13 10.98 16.66 6.17
C ALA A 13 11.95 15.47 6.27
N PRO A 14 12.31 14.82 5.15
CA PRO A 14 13.27 13.73 5.16
C PRO A 14 14.60 14.17 5.78
N GLY A 15 15.06 13.39 6.76
CA GLY A 15 16.36 13.58 7.39
C GLY A 15 17.52 13.07 6.53
N PRO A 16 18.78 13.27 6.98
CA PRO A 16 19.97 12.81 6.26
C PRO A 16 20.04 11.28 6.08
N ALA A 17 19.25 10.51 6.84
CA ALA A 17 19.12 9.07 6.69
C ALA A 17 18.41 8.64 5.39
N PHE A 18 17.74 9.58 4.70
CA PHE A 18 17.08 9.35 3.41
C PHE A 18 17.66 10.29 2.34
N PRO A 19 18.93 10.11 1.95
CA PRO A 19 19.65 11.06 1.08
C PRO A 19 19.09 11.12 -0.34
N GLU A 20 18.38 10.08 -0.78
CA GLU A 20 17.73 10.00 -2.09
C GLU A 20 16.25 10.42 -2.04
N ALA A 21 15.76 10.91 -0.89
CA ALA A 21 14.37 11.32 -0.77
C ALA A 21 14.08 12.55 -1.63
N GLU A 22 13.07 12.43 -2.48
CA GLU A 22 12.59 13.51 -3.33
C GLU A 22 11.24 14.01 -2.83
N GLN A 23 11.08 15.33 -2.71
CA GLN A 23 9.80 15.92 -2.32
C GLN A 23 8.73 15.58 -3.38
N GLU A 24 7.63 14.97 -2.94
CA GLU A 24 6.50 14.69 -3.82
C GLU A 24 5.81 16.00 -4.21
N PRO A 25 5.69 16.32 -5.52
CA PRO A 25 4.95 17.49 -5.94
C PRO A 25 3.48 17.35 -5.54
N GLY A 26 2.93 18.40 -4.91
CA GLY A 26 1.53 18.45 -4.52
C GLY A 26 1.21 19.65 -3.65
N GLY A 27 -0.07 20.01 -3.60
CA GLY A 27 -0.59 21.06 -2.70
C GLY A 27 -0.89 20.48 -1.32
N TRP A 28 0.10 19.88 -0.68
CA TRP A 28 -0.06 19.26 0.64
C TRP A 28 -0.29 20.33 1.71
N THR A 29 -1.15 20.02 2.68
CA THR A 29 -1.39 20.88 3.84
C THR A 29 -0.09 21.30 4.53
N GLN A 30 -0.04 22.55 4.98
CA GLN A 30 1.14 23.16 5.59
C GLN A 30 1.62 22.32 6.78
N GLY A 31 2.90 21.94 6.76
CA GLY A 31 3.52 21.13 7.81
C GLY A 31 3.52 19.63 7.53
N LEU A 32 2.84 19.15 6.48
CA LEU A 32 3.01 17.77 6.01
C LEU A 32 4.01 17.70 4.86
N HIS A 33 4.96 16.79 4.99
CA HIS A 33 5.95 16.46 3.97
C HIS A 33 5.64 15.10 3.39
N VAL A 34 5.35 15.06 2.09
CA VAL A 34 5.26 13.80 1.33
C VAL A 34 6.51 13.66 0.46
N TRP A 35 7.18 12.52 0.53
CA TRP A 35 8.43 12.29 -0.17
C TRP A 35 8.50 10.89 -0.76
N ARG A 36 9.19 10.78 -1.90
CA ARG A 36 9.51 9.53 -2.58
C ARG A 36 10.89 9.06 -2.16
N VAL A 37 11.05 7.78 -1.87
CA VAL A 37 12.37 7.15 -1.75
C VAL A 37 12.51 6.09 -2.82
N PRO A 38 13.41 6.28 -3.81
CA PRO A 38 13.64 5.32 -4.90
C PRO A 38 14.49 4.12 -4.45
N GLU A 39 14.29 3.64 -3.22
CA GLU A 39 14.96 2.47 -2.70
C GLU A 39 14.25 1.21 -3.23
N ARG A 40 15.00 0.36 -3.93
CA ARG A 40 14.45 -0.87 -4.49
C ARG A 40 14.20 -1.90 -3.39
N LEU A 41 12.99 -2.44 -3.40
CA LEU A 41 12.62 -3.63 -2.64
C LEU A 41 13.43 -4.82 -3.17
N GLY A 42 14.23 -5.44 -2.30
CA GLY A 42 14.88 -6.72 -2.58
C GLY A 42 13.88 -7.89 -2.53
N PRO A 43 14.29 -9.08 -3.00
CA PRO A 43 13.38 -10.23 -3.18
C PRO A 43 12.87 -10.88 -1.88
N GLU A 44 13.40 -10.51 -0.71
CA GLU A 44 13.23 -11.30 0.53
C GLU A 44 12.38 -10.64 1.63
N TRP A 45 11.55 -9.64 1.33
CA TRP A 45 10.72 -8.87 2.30
C TRP A 45 11.47 -8.17 3.45
N GLU A 46 12.64 -8.67 3.89
CA GLU A 46 13.57 -8.04 4.84
C GLU A 46 13.89 -6.57 4.52
N PRO A 47 13.97 -6.15 3.23
CA PRO A 47 14.13 -4.72 2.90
C PRO A 47 12.98 -3.83 3.38
N PHE A 48 11.74 -4.35 3.52
CA PHE A 48 10.63 -3.56 4.06
C PHE A 48 10.83 -3.25 5.52
N GLU A 49 11.14 -4.26 6.34
CA GLU A 49 11.28 -4.07 7.79
C GLU A 49 12.51 -3.21 8.10
N ALA A 50 13.63 -3.39 7.39
CA ALA A 50 14.80 -2.53 7.57
C ALA A 50 14.52 -1.06 7.22
N PHE A 51 13.75 -0.80 6.15
CA PHE A 51 13.32 0.55 5.79
C PHE A 51 12.39 1.16 6.84
N VAL A 52 11.43 0.38 7.33
CA VAL A 52 10.45 0.78 8.35
C VAL A 52 11.14 1.03 9.69
N ASP A 53 12.08 0.18 10.11
CA ASP A 53 12.89 0.38 11.31
C ASP A 53 13.67 1.69 11.24
N ARG A 54 14.23 2.02 10.06
CA ARG A 54 14.88 3.32 9.83
C ARG A 54 13.88 4.47 9.91
N LEU A 55 12.67 4.33 9.36
CA LEU A 55 11.61 5.33 9.52
C LEU A 55 11.24 5.55 10.99
N VAL A 56 11.08 4.49 11.77
CA VAL A 56 10.78 4.57 13.21
C VAL A 56 11.88 5.33 13.96
N ALA A 57 13.15 5.08 13.64
CA ALA A 57 14.27 5.76 14.28
C ALA A 57 14.39 7.24 13.90
N GLU A 58 14.15 7.57 12.63
CA GLU A 58 14.48 8.88 12.06
C GLU A 58 13.27 9.83 11.97
N VAL A 59 12.06 9.31 12.11
CA VAL A 59 10.80 10.05 11.97
C VAL A 59 9.94 9.92 13.24
N PRO A 60 10.42 10.44 14.39
CA PRO A 60 9.76 10.25 15.69
C PRO A 60 8.40 10.96 15.81
N GLY A 61 8.11 11.91 14.91
CA GLY A 61 6.80 12.57 14.79
C GLY A 61 5.72 11.70 14.12
N GLY A 62 6.08 10.49 13.72
CA GLY A 62 5.20 9.55 13.04
C GLY A 62 5.26 9.64 11.52
N PHE A 63 4.76 8.61 10.87
CA PHE A 63 4.75 8.49 9.41
C PHE A 63 3.59 7.64 8.93
N LEU A 64 3.19 7.88 7.68
CA LEU A 64 2.41 6.97 6.87
C LEU A 64 3.23 6.62 5.63
N CYS A 65 3.63 5.35 5.49
CA CYS A 65 4.51 4.90 4.42
C CYS A 65 3.82 3.83 3.56
N ALA A 66 3.57 4.13 2.29
CA ALA A 66 3.20 3.15 1.29
C ALA A 66 4.46 2.63 0.60
N SER A 67 4.78 1.36 0.85
CA SER A 67 5.86 0.65 0.17
C SER A 67 5.28 -0.06 -1.06
N ILE A 68 5.60 0.48 -2.23
CA ILE A 68 4.97 0.13 -3.51
C ILE A 68 5.74 -1.01 -4.16
N LEU A 69 5.06 -2.15 -4.33
CA LEU A 69 5.62 -3.37 -4.90
C LEU A 69 5.56 -3.36 -6.43
N ASP A 70 4.43 -2.89 -6.96
CA ASP A 70 4.20 -2.63 -8.38
C ASP A 70 3.12 -1.54 -8.51
N SER A 71 2.72 -1.19 -9.73
CA SER A 71 1.74 -0.16 -10.04
C SER A 71 0.35 -0.39 -9.42
N ASP A 72 0.04 -1.59 -8.94
CA ASP A 72 -1.29 -1.99 -8.49
C ASP A 72 -1.33 -2.53 -7.05
N GLY A 73 -0.26 -2.38 -6.26
CA GLY A 73 -0.22 -2.90 -4.90
C GLY A 73 0.82 -2.24 -4.00
N ALA A 74 0.40 -1.88 -2.78
CA ALA A 74 1.29 -1.30 -1.78
C ALA A 74 1.02 -1.86 -0.38
N TYR A 75 2.11 -2.08 0.36
CA TYR A 75 2.04 -2.42 1.77
C TYR A 75 2.27 -1.16 2.61
N VAL A 76 1.23 -0.74 3.33
CA VAL A 76 1.20 0.52 4.07
C VAL A 76 1.56 0.29 5.52
N HIS A 77 2.45 1.14 6.03
CA HIS A 77 2.91 1.14 7.41
C HIS A 77 2.51 2.46 8.06
N VAL A 78 1.92 2.38 9.25
CA VAL A 78 1.48 3.52 10.06
C VAL A 78 2.32 3.56 11.32
N GLY A 79 3.20 4.55 11.42
CA GLY A 79 3.95 4.84 12.64
C GLY A 79 3.29 5.99 13.40
N THR A 80 2.58 5.69 14.48
CA THR A 80 2.02 6.71 15.38
C THR A 80 2.95 6.90 16.59
N PRO A 81 3.30 8.14 16.99
CA PRO A 81 4.21 8.37 18.12
C PRO A 81 3.76 7.65 19.41
N GLY A 82 4.60 6.76 19.93
CA GLY A 82 4.33 6.01 21.17
C GLY A 82 3.52 4.72 20.99
N HIS A 83 3.25 4.31 19.74
CA HIS A 83 2.55 3.07 19.40
C HIS A 83 3.43 2.15 18.55
N ASP A 84 3.09 0.87 18.51
CA ASP A 84 3.69 -0.08 17.56
C ASP A 84 3.29 0.29 16.11
N VAL A 85 4.12 -0.09 15.14
CA VAL A 85 3.82 0.13 13.73
C VAL A 85 2.69 -0.79 13.28
N GLU A 86 1.60 -0.20 12.83
CA GLU A 86 0.47 -0.92 12.24
C GLU A 86 0.63 -1.04 10.73
N ARG A 87 0.04 -2.08 10.14
CA ARG A 87 0.26 -2.42 8.73
C ARG A 87 -1.04 -2.80 8.06
N PHE A 88 -1.21 -2.45 6.78
CA PHE A 88 -2.35 -2.89 5.97
C PHE A 88 -2.02 -2.84 4.48
N TRP A 89 -2.88 -3.45 3.66
CA TRP A 89 -2.72 -3.49 2.21
C TRP A 89 -3.57 -2.42 1.51
N LEU A 90 -2.97 -1.73 0.56
CA LEU A 90 -3.68 -0.91 -0.42
C LEU A 90 -3.66 -1.62 -1.77
N HIS A 91 -4.84 -1.76 -2.39
CA HIS A 91 -5.03 -2.53 -3.63
C HIS A 91 -4.53 -3.99 -3.54
N LEU A 92 -4.95 -4.72 -2.49
CA LEU A 92 -4.54 -6.11 -2.29
C LEU A 92 -4.84 -7.01 -3.50
N ASP A 93 -5.98 -6.83 -4.16
CA ASP A 93 -6.38 -7.65 -5.31
C ASP A 93 -5.39 -7.52 -6.49
N GLY A 94 -4.85 -6.31 -6.71
CA GLY A 94 -3.82 -6.07 -7.73
C GLY A 94 -2.54 -6.82 -7.39
N PHE A 95 -2.04 -6.63 -6.17
CA PHE A 95 -0.90 -7.40 -5.66
C PHE A 95 -1.06 -8.92 -5.81
N VAL A 96 -2.22 -9.48 -5.42
CA VAL A 96 -2.49 -10.93 -5.53
C VAL A 96 -2.40 -11.42 -6.98
N SER A 97 -2.83 -10.61 -7.95
CA SER A 97 -2.80 -10.98 -9.36
C SER A 97 -1.39 -11.23 -9.91
N HIS A 98 -0.35 -10.72 -9.25
CA HIS A 98 1.05 -10.98 -9.61
C HIS A 98 1.58 -12.34 -9.12
N PHE A 99 0.93 -12.95 -8.11
CA PHE A 99 1.35 -14.23 -7.52
C PHE A 99 0.45 -15.39 -7.92
N VAL A 100 -0.83 -15.12 -8.14
CA VAL A 100 -1.82 -16.12 -8.59
C VAL A 100 -2.31 -15.73 -9.97
N LEU A 101 -1.53 -16.14 -10.98
CA LEU A 101 -1.81 -15.83 -12.38
C LEU A 101 -2.95 -16.71 -12.92
N PRO A 102 -3.86 -16.16 -13.74
CA PRO A 102 -4.85 -16.96 -14.45
C PRO A 102 -4.15 -17.91 -15.43
N TRP A 103 -4.77 -19.06 -15.71
CA TRP A 103 -4.29 -19.96 -16.75
C TRP A 103 -4.36 -19.30 -18.12
N ALA A 104 -3.45 -19.71 -19.01
CA ALA A 104 -3.53 -19.30 -20.39
C ALA A 104 -4.81 -19.90 -21.01
N PRO A 105 -5.61 -19.12 -21.76
CA PRO A 105 -6.84 -19.62 -22.39
C PRO A 105 -6.55 -20.48 -23.63
N PHE A 106 -5.32 -20.99 -23.78
CA PHE A 106 -4.82 -21.73 -24.92
C PHE A 106 -4.03 -22.96 -24.48
N ASP A 107 -4.03 -24.01 -25.31
CA ASP A 107 -3.17 -25.18 -25.13
C ASP A 107 -1.71 -24.91 -25.56
N GLU A 108 -0.84 -25.92 -25.41
CA GLU A 108 0.58 -25.84 -25.81
C GLU A 108 0.79 -25.58 -27.31
N ALA A 109 -0.21 -25.87 -28.15
CA ALA A 109 -0.19 -25.61 -29.59
C ALA A 109 -0.77 -24.23 -29.95
N GLY A 110 -1.26 -23.47 -28.97
CA GLY A 110 -1.85 -22.14 -29.15
C GLY A 110 -3.33 -22.17 -29.59
N ASN A 111 -4.00 -23.31 -29.52
CA ASN A 111 -5.43 -23.39 -29.81
C ASN A 111 -6.24 -22.97 -28.57
N PRO A 112 -7.40 -22.31 -28.74
CA PRO A 112 -8.29 -22.02 -27.62
C PRO A 112 -8.70 -23.29 -26.89
N LEU A 113 -8.72 -23.24 -25.56
CA LEU A 113 -9.23 -24.34 -24.75
C LEU A 113 -10.72 -24.56 -24.97
N PRO A 114 -11.22 -25.80 -24.88
CA PRO A 114 -12.65 -26.07 -24.80
C PRO A 114 -13.29 -25.30 -23.63
N GLU A 115 -14.51 -24.79 -23.82
CA GLU A 115 -15.21 -23.95 -22.84
C GLU A 115 -15.32 -24.59 -21.45
N GLU A 116 -15.62 -25.89 -21.39
CA GLU A 116 -15.69 -26.64 -20.12
C GLU A 116 -14.36 -26.67 -19.38
N VAL A 117 -13.25 -26.85 -20.11
CA VAL A 117 -11.89 -26.88 -19.54
C VAL A 117 -11.48 -25.48 -19.06
N ALA A 118 -11.79 -24.44 -19.84
CA ALA A 118 -11.52 -23.06 -19.45
C ALA A 118 -12.32 -22.69 -18.19
N ALA A 119 -13.60 -23.06 -18.10
CA ALA A 119 -14.43 -22.78 -16.93
C ALA A 119 -13.95 -23.52 -15.67
N GLU A 120 -13.47 -24.76 -15.80
CA GLU A 120 -12.88 -25.51 -14.69
C GLU A 120 -11.59 -24.85 -14.17
N GLN A 121 -10.73 -24.40 -15.10
CA GLN A 121 -9.51 -23.65 -14.76
C GLN A 121 -9.84 -22.32 -14.10
N ASP A 122 -10.75 -21.52 -14.66
CA ASP A 122 -11.15 -20.24 -14.07
C ASP A 122 -11.70 -20.43 -12.64
N ALA A 123 -12.54 -21.45 -12.42
CA ALA A 123 -13.06 -21.77 -11.10
C ALA A 123 -11.98 -22.22 -10.11
N GLU A 124 -10.95 -22.93 -10.56
CA GLU A 124 -9.79 -23.26 -9.72
C GLU A 124 -8.97 -22.02 -9.38
N TRP A 125 -8.85 -21.09 -10.31
CA TRP A 125 -8.02 -19.89 -10.18
C TRP A 125 -8.68 -18.96 -9.18
N GLU A 126 -9.99 -18.76 -9.30
CA GLU A 126 -10.78 -17.99 -8.33
C GLU A 126 -10.63 -18.56 -6.90
N ARG A 127 -10.63 -19.89 -6.74
CA ARG A 127 -10.40 -20.53 -5.42
C ARG A 127 -8.98 -20.26 -4.90
N MET A 128 -7.97 -20.40 -5.74
CA MET A 128 -6.57 -20.14 -5.36
C MET A 128 -6.35 -18.66 -5.02
N ALA A 129 -6.86 -17.76 -5.85
CA ALA A 129 -6.77 -16.32 -5.66
C ALA A 129 -7.49 -15.89 -4.37
N ALA A 130 -8.69 -16.40 -4.10
CA ALA A 130 -9.41 -16.13 -2.87
C ALA A 130 -8.66 -16.64 -1.63
N ALA A 131 -8.14 -17.89 -1.68
CA ALA A 131 -7.37 -18.46 -0.57
C ALA A 131 -6.09 -17.67 -0.29
N TYR A 132 -5.36 -17.26 -1.34
CA TYR A 132 -4.17 -16.45 -1.20
C TYR A 132 -4.48 -15.04 -0.71
N THR A 133 -5.56 -14.43 -1.20
CA THR A 133 -6.05 -13.12 -0.73
C THR A 133 -6.32 -13.15 0.77
N GLU A 134 -7.02 -14.16 1.27
CA GLU A 134 -7.29 -14.31 2.71
C GLU A 134 -5.99 -14.47 3.53
N GLN A 135 -5.03 -15.26 3.03
CA GLN A 135 -3.73 -15.41 3.71
C GLN A 135 -2.98 -14.09 3.80
N VAL A 136 -2.91 -13.32 2.71
CA VAL A 136 -2.18 -12.04 2.69
C VAL A 136 -2.94 -10.97 3.49
N ARG A 137 -4.27 -10.97 3.43
CA ARG A 137 -5.13 -10.08 4.22
C ARG A 137 -4.90 -10.25 5.72
N ALA A 138 -4.61 -11.46 6.20
CA ALA A 138 -4.33 -11.74 7.60
C ALA A 138 -3.01 -11.13 8.12
N LEU A 139 -2.15 -10.60 7.24
CA LEU A 139 -0.87 -9.98 7.62
C LEU A 139 -1.01 -8.53 8.10
N GLY A 140 -2.20 -7.93 8.02
CA GLY A 140 -2.42 -6.54 8.42
C GLY A 140 -3.85 -6.25 8.84
N LEU A 141 -4.08 -5.00 9.23
CA LEU A 141 -5.39 -4.45 9.54
C LEU A 141 -6.25 -4.37 8.26
N THR A 142 -7.57 -4.37 8.45
CA THR A 142 -8.55 -4.23 7.37
C THR A 142 -9.72 -3.35 7.78
N GLY A 143 -10.44 -2.81 6.79
CA GLY A 143 -11.70 -2.09 7.01
C GLY A 143 -11.56 -0.92 7.98
N ASP A 144 -12.44 -0.90 8.99
CA ASP A 144 -12.48 0.18 9.98
C ASP A 144 -11.20 0.25 10.83
N ALA A 145 -10.56 -0.87 11.15
CA ALA A 145 -9.34 -0.88 11.96
C ALA A 145 -8.16 -0.18 11.22
N ALA A 146 -7.99 -0.47 9.93
CA ALA A 146 -6.98 0.22 9.12
C ALA A 146 -7.29 1.72 8.96
N ALA A 147 -8.58 2.06 8.81
CA ALA A 147 -9.01 3.45 8.73
C ALA A 147 -8.79 4.20 10.06
N GLU A 148 -9.03 3.58 11.21
CA GLU A 148 -8.76 4.14 12.53
C GLU A 148 -7.27 4.37 12.76
N ALA A 149 -6.42 3.39 12.43
CA ALA A 149 -4.96 3.54 12.45
C ALA A 149 -4.47 4.80 11.70
N CYS A 150 -4.94 4.98 10.46
CA CYS A 150 -4.60 6.17 9.67
C CYS A 150 -5.11 7.47 10.30
N ARG A 151 -6.31 7.46 10.90
CA ARG A 151 -6.90 8.63 11.55
C ARG A 151 -6.15 8.99 12.83
N ASP A 152 -5.76 8.00 13.62
CA ASP A 152 -5.01 8.20 14.86
C ASP A 152 -3.63 8.81 14.56
N TRP A 153 -2.94 8.31 13.53
CA TRP A 153 -1.73 8.96 13.01
C TRP A 153 -2.00 10.41 12.59
N ALA A 154 -3.05 10.65 11.79
CA ALA A 154 -3.36 11.99 11.29
C ALA A 154 -3.64 12.97 12.44
N TYR A 155 -4.43 12.56 13.45
CA TYR A 155 -4.66 13.36 14.66
C TYR A 155 -3.37 13.60 15.44
N ALA A 156 -2.50 12.60 15.60
CA ALA A 156 -1.21 12.75 16.26
C ALA A 156 -0.29 13.74 15.54
N CYS A 157 -0.41 13.87 14.22
CA CYS A 157 0.29 14.86 13.41
C CYS A 157 -0.42 16.23 13.37
N GLY A 158 -1.54 16.41 14.08
CA GLY A 158 -2.28 17.67 14.12
C GLY A 158 -3.14 17.95 12.89
N LEU A 159 -3.47 16.92 12.11
CA LEU A 159 -4.36 17.02 10.96
C LEU A 159 -5.83 16.84 11.37
N GLU A 160 -6.74 17.17 10.44
CA GLU A 160 -8.19 17.01 10.60
C GLU A 160 -8.71 15.91 9.65
N PRO A 161 -8.52 14.62 9.99
CA PRO A 161 -8.96 13.55 9.12
C PRO A 161 -10.49 13.48 9.03
N ALA A 162 -10.96 13.07 7.85
CA ALA A 162 -12.36 12.75 7.59
C ALA A 162 -12.86 11.61 8.51
N PRO A 163 -14.19 11.44 8.63
CA PRO A 163 -14.76 10.33 9.41
C PRO A 163 -14.30 8.95 8.90
N VAL A 164 -14.27 7.95 9.80
CA VAL A 164 -13.77 6.58 9.52
C VAL A 164 -14.33 5.97 8.23
N HIS A 165 -15.63 6.13 7.96
CA HIS A 165 -16.26 5.56 6.77
C HIS A 165 -15.75 6.19 5.46
N VAL A 166 -15.32 7.45 5.48
CA VAL A 166 -14.73 8.13 4.31
C VAL A 166 -13.30 7.64 4.09
N VAL A 167 -12.53 7.50 5.16
CA VAL A 167 -11.16 6.96 5.11
C VAL A 167 -11.18 5.50 4.64
N ARG A 168 -12.07 4.67 5.19
CA ARG A 168 -12.28 3.28 4.73
C ARG A 168 -12.62 3.23 3.24
N ALA A 169 -13.53 4.07 2.77
CA ALA A 169 -13.87 4.13 1.35
C ALA A 169 -12.68 4.54 0.46
N ALA A 170 -11.74 5.32 0.98
CA ALA A 170 -10.49 5.63 0.28
C ALA A 170 -9.51 4.44 0.27
N LEU A 171 -9.45 3.64 1.33
CA LEU A 171 -8.66 2.40 1.37
C LEU A 171 -9.18 1.32 0.40
N GLU A 172 -10.50 1.27 0.20
CA GLU A 172 -11.20 0.32 -0.68
C GLU A 172 -11.30 0.80 -2.14
N THR A 173 -10.69 1.94 -2.46
CA THR A 173 -10.70 2.47 -3.83
C THR A 173 -10.01 1.50 -4.80
N ARG A 174 -10.38 1.58 -6.07
CA ARG A 174 -9.80 0.80 -7.17
C ARG A 174 -9.23 1.75 -8.23
N GLU A 175 -8.29 2.60 -7.81
CA GLU A 175 -7.59 3.46 -8.76
C GLU A 175 -6.70 2.58 -9.67
N LEU A 176 -6.38 3.07 -10.87
CA LEU A 176 -5.50 2.34 -11.78
C LEU A 176 -4.06 2.24 -11.26
N LEU A 177 -3.63 3.23 -10.49
CA LEU A 177 -2.29 3.29 -9.90
C LEU A 177 -2.42 3.38 -8.38
N VAL A 178 -1.66 2.55 -7.67
CA VAL A 178 -1.68 2.51 -6.20
C VAL A 178 -1.17 3.82 -5.58
N GLU A 179 -0.30 4.55 -6.28
CA GLU A 179 0.14 5.88 -5.87
C GLU A 179 -1.02 6.87 -5.82
N ASP A 180 -1.95 6.80 -6.77
CA ASP A 180 -3.13 7.67 -6.80
C ASP A 180 -4.11 7.33 -5.68
N ALA A 181 -4.26 6.04 -5.37
CA ALA A 181 -5.00 5.59 -4.21
C ALA A 181 -4.37 6.10 -2.91
N PHE A 182 -3.05 6.07 -2.79
CA PHE A 182 -2.35 6.59 -1.62
C PHE A 182 -2.51 8.11 -1.49
N ARG A 183 -2.36 8.87 -2.59
CA ARG A 183 -2.62 10.32 -2.59
C ARG A 183 -4.07 10.64 -2.24
N ARG A 184 -5.02 9.81 -2.68
CA ARG A 184 -6.43 9.94 -2.31
C ARG A 184 -6.66 9.68 -0.83
N LEU A 185 -6.04 8.64 -0.27
CA LEU A 185 -6.05 8.39 1.17
C LEU A 185 -5.52 9.61 1.93
N LEU A 186 -4.36 10.14 1.56
CA LEU A 186 -3.80 11.34 2.19
C LEU A 186 -4.80 12.50 2.20
N ARG A 187 -5.46 12.80 1.08
CA ARG A 187 -6.49 13.86 1.05
C ARG A 187 -7.62 13.65 2.06
N THR A 188 -8.00 12.40 2.34
CA THR A 188 -9.01 12.12 3.38
C THR A 188 -8.50 12.31 4.80
N LEU A 189 -7.18 12.34 5.00
CA LEU A 189 -6.55 12.54 6.30
C LEU A 189 -6.29 14.01 6.63
N GLY A 190 -6.84 14.93 5.82
CA GLY A 190 -6.73 16.37 6.05
C GLY A 190 -5.51 17.01 5.37
N THR A 191 -5.08 16.44 4.23
CA THR A 191 -3.97 16.97 3.43
C THR A 191 -4.40 17.78 2.23
#